data_AF-A0A2W5ZGM8-F1
#
_entry.id   AF-A0A2W5ZGM8-F1
#
_cell.length_a   1.000
_cell.length_b   1.000
_cell.length_c   1.000
_cell.angle_alpha   90.00
_cell.angle_beta   90.00
_cell.angle_gamma   90.00
#
_symmetry.space_group_name_H-M   'P 1'
#
loop_
_entity.id
_entity.type
_entity.pdbx_description
1 polymer ?
#
loop_
_entity_poly.entity_id
_entity_poly.type
_entity_poly.pdbx_seq_one_letter_code
_entity_poly.pdbx_strand_id
1 'polypeptide(L)'
;MVKDLIVTVDQEGAKMGVFLTLEPPTKGMVTQAASAGFYKTDYGQFPKIQIVTVEELFGPSNPLHLPWQDTSVFKKAKREPTETQSKLDL
;
A
#
# COMPACT_ATOMS: atom_id res chain seq x y z
N MET A 1 -9.98 1.27 -15.06
CA MET A 1 -9.64 1.14 -13.63
C MET A 1 -8.14 1.05 -13.39
N VAL A 2 -7.47 -0.09 -13.66
CA VAL A 2 -5.99 -0.18 -13.48
C VAL A 2 -5.23 0.77 -14.40
N LYS A 3 -5.66 0.91 -15.66
CA LYS A 3 -5.14 1.93 -16.58
C LYS A 3 -5.26 3.35 -16.02
N ASP A 4 -6.37 3.68 -15.37
CA ASP A 4 -6.61 5.02 -14.85
C ASP A 4 -5.65 5.29 -13.69
N LEU A 5 -5.44 4.29 -12.81
CA LEU A 5 -4.42 4.36 -11.76
C LEU A 5 -3.01 4.57 -12.33
N ILE A 6 -2.65 3.88 -13.42
CA ILE A 6 -1.34 4.07 -14.09
C ILE A 6 -1.18 5.54 -14.50
N VAL A 7 -2.19 6.09 -15.17
CA VAL A 7 -2.17 7.49 -15.63
C VAL A 7 -2.05 8.46 -14.45
N THR A 8 -2.80 8.24 -13.37
CA THR A 8 -2.71 9.08 -12.16
C THR A 8 -1.32 9.00 -11.51
N VAL A 9 -0.75 7.80 -11.37
CA VAL A 9 0.59 7.63 -10.79
C VAL A 9 1.63 8.38 -11.60
N ASP A 10 1.52 8.36 -12.92
CA ASP A 10 2.42 9.08 -13.81
C ASP A 10 2.24 10.60 -13.72
N GLN A 11 0.99 11.08 -13.69
CA GLN A 11 0.68 12.51 -13.64
C GLN A 11 1.07 13.15 -12.31
N GLU A 12 0.86 12.44 -11.20
CA GLU A 12 1.21 12.92 -9.86
C GLU A 12 2.70 12.74 -9.52
N GLY A 13 3.50 12.17 -10.45
CA GLY A 13 4.90 11.86 -10.21
C GLY A 13 5.13 10.85 -9.08
N ALA A 14 4.10 10.07 -8.75
CA ALA A 14 4.14 9.07 -7.70
C ALA A 14 5.08 7.93 -8.10
N LYS A 15 5.80 7.37 -7.11
CA LYS A 15 6.77 6.29 -7.39
C LYS A 15 6.09 4.95 -7.64
N MET A 16 4.95 4.71 -7.02
CA MET A 16 4.16 3.47 -7.13
C MET A 16 2.67 3.75 -6.87
N GLY A 17 1.81 2.79 -7.24
CA GLY A 17 0.38 2.78 -6.93
C GLY A 17 -0.13 1.38 -6.57
N VAL A 18 -1.16 1.34 -5.73
CA VAL A 18 -1.81 0.11 -5.28
C VAL A 18 -3.28 0.15 -5.68
N PHE A 19 -3.74 -0.88 -6.39
CA PHE A 19 -5.13 -1.08 -6.75
C PHE A 19 -5.74 -2.13 -5.81
N LEU A 20 -6.57 -1.68 -4.87
CA LEU A 20 -7.28 -2.56 -3.93
C LEU A 20 -8.63 -2.99 -4.53
N THR A 21 -8.92 -4.29 -4.54
CA THR A 21 -10.16 -4.86 -5.09
C THR A 21 -10.78 -5.90 -4.16
N LEU A 22 -12.11 -6.05 -4.21
CA LEU A 22 -12.81 -7.13 -3.50
C LEU A 22 -12.74 -8.46 -4.26
N GLU A 23 -12.85 -8.40 -5.59
CA GLU A 23 -12.84 -9.57 -6.46
C GLU A 23 -11.42 -9.87 -6.97
N PRO A 24 -11.12 -11.15 -7.29
CA PRO A 24 -9.88 -11.53 -7.93
C PRO A 24 -9.62 -10.73 -9.22
N PRO A 25 -8.39 -10.28 -9.47
CA PRO A 25 -8.10 -9.49 -10.66
C PRO A 25 -8.22 -10.33 -11.93
N THR A 26 -8.73 -9.70 -12.99
CA THR A 26 -8.77 -10.33 -14.32
C THR A 26 -7.37 -10.39 -14.94
N LYS A 27 -7.16 -11.29 -15.91
CA LYS A 27 -5.88 -11.36 -16.65
C LYS A 27 -5.48 -10.03 -17.29
N GLY A 28 -6.44 -9.30 -17.84
CA GLY A 28 -6.20 -8.00 -18.45
C GLY A 28 -5.67 -6.97 -17.45
N MET A 29 -6.20 -6.98 -16.23
CA MET A 29 -5.74 -6.11 -15.14
C MET A 29 -4.30 -6.43 -14.75
N VAL A 30 -3.96 -7.71 -14.60
CA VAL A 30 -2.60 -8.15 -14.25
C VAL A 30 -1.60 -7.74 -15.34
N THR A 31 -1.95 -7.96 -16.62
CA THR A 31 -1.09 -7.54 -17.75
C THR A 31 -0.89 -6.03 -17.79
N GLN A 32 -1.95 -5.24 -17.53
CA GLN A 32 -1.84 -3.78 -17.48
C GLN A 32 -0.94 -3.32 -16.34
N ALA A 33 -1.11 -3.86 -15.13
CA ALA A 33 -0.25 -3.54 -14.00
C ALA A 33 1.22 -3.88 -14.29
N ALA A 34 1.48 -5.05 -14.87
CA ALA A 34 2.83 -5.47 -15.26
C ALA A 34 3.47 -4.56 -16.33
N SER A 35 2.67 -4.05 -17.29
CA SER A 35 3.17 -3.15 -18.34
C SER A 35 3.63 -1.78 -17.81
N ALA A 36 3.21 -1.37 -16.62
CA ALA A 36 3.67 -0.15 -15.97
C ALA A 36 5.13 -0.24 -15.51
N GLY A 37 5.70 -1.45 -15.47
CA GLY A 37 7.09 -1.69 -15.14
C GLY A 37 7.39 -1.65 -13.64
N PHE A 38 8.64 -1.35 -13.30
CA PHE A 38 9.16 -1.43 -11.95
C PHE A 38 9.76 -0.09 -11.51
N TYR A 39 9.50 0.28 -10.26
CA TYR A 39 10.26 1.28 -9.53
C TYR A 39 11.55 0.65 -9.01
N LYS A 40 12.71 1.20 -9.42
CA LYS A 40 14.03 0.71 -9.02
C LYS A 40 14.58 1.56 -7.89
N THR A 41 15.11 0.90 -6.87
CA THR A 41 15.89 1.50 -5.78
C THR A 41 17.23 0.79 -5.67
N ASP A 42 18.15 1.34 -4.89
CA ASP A 42 19.44 0.70 -4.62
C ASP A 42 19.31 -0.65 -3.92
N TYR A 43 18.15 -0.91 -3.31
CA TYR A 43 17.85 -2.11 -2.53
C TYR A 43 16.96 -3.12 -3.26
N GLY A 44 16.49 -2.81 -4.47
CA GLY A 44 15.67 -3.75 -5.24
C GLY A 44 14.77 -3.12 -6.30
N GLN A 45 13.95 -3.96 -6.91
CA GLN A 45 12.94 -3.56 -7.88
C GLN A 45 11.55 -3.90 -7.35
N PHE A 46 10.66 -2.91 -7.41
CA PHE A 46 9.31 -3.01 -6.87
C PHE A 46 8.32 -2.77 -8.00
N PRO A 47 7.23 -3.56 -8.13
CA PRO A 47 6.24 -3.30 -9.16
C PRO A 47 5.67 -1.90 -9.01
N LYS A 48 5.67 -1.13 -10.11
CA LYS A 48 5.17 0.25 -10.08
C LYS A 48 3.67 0.28 -9.76
N ILE A 49 2.93 -0.71 -10.27
CA ILE A 49 1.52 -0.93 -9.95
C ILE A 49 1.37 -2.31 -9.34
N GLN A 50 0.71 -2.37 -8.18
CA GLN A 50 0.39 -3.60 -7.49
C GLN A 50 -1.12 -3.73 -7.40
N ILE A 51 -1.64 -4.93 -7.60
CA ILE A 51 -3.06 -5.23 -7.39
C ILE A 51 -3.13 -6.11 -6.15
N VAL A 52 -3.99 -5.75 -5.22
CA VAL A 52 -4.18 -6.46 -3.95
C VAL A 52 -5.66 -6.68 -3.74
N THR A 53 -6.03 -7.87 -3.26
CA THR A 53 -7.39 -8.13 -2.84
C THR A 53 -7.59 -7.79 -1.35
N VAL A 54 -8.81 -7.47 -0.97
CA VAL A 54 -9.15 -7.27 0.46
C VAL A 54 -8.86 -8.54 1.27
N GLU A 55 -9.11 -9.72 0.71
CA GLU A 55 -8.77 -11.01 1.33
C GLU A 55 -7.26 -11.13 1.61
N GLU A 56 -6.41 -10.81 0.64
CA GLU A 56 -4.95 -10.82 0.79
C GLU A 56 -4.48 -9.81 1.84
N LEU A 57 -5.12 -8.63 1.90
CA LEU A 57 -4.75 -7.57 2.84
C LEU A 57 -5.03 -7.95 4.30
N PHE A 58 -6.10 -8.70 4.55
CA PHE A 58 -6.44 -9.22 5.89
C PHE A 58 -5.82 -10.59 6.18
N GLY A 59 -5.06 -11.14 5.23
CA GLY A 59 -4.32 -12.38 5.41
C GLY A 59 -3.14 -12.25 6.38
N PRO A 60 -2.53 -13.38 6.77
CA PRO A 60 -1.39 -13.39 7.70
C PRO A 60 -0.10 -12.85 7.08
N SER A 61 -0.04 -12.66 5.76
CA SER A 61 1.12 -12.17 5.02
C SER A 61 0.82 -10.77 4.49
N ASN A 62 1.82 -9.88 4.51
CA ASN A 62 1.67 -8.55 3.90
C ASN A 62 1.78 -8.68 2.37
N PRO A 63 0.72 -8.40 1.60
CA PRO A 63 0.75 -8.53 0.14
C PRO A 63 1.46 -7.35 -0.55
N LEU A 64 1.76 -6.27 0.17
CA LEU A 64 2.35 -5.07 -0.41
C LEU A 64 3.88 -5.17 -0.45
N HIS A 65 4.43 -5.15 -1.65
CA HIS A 65 5.87 -5.08 -1.89
C HIS A 65 6.31 -3.61 -1.93
N LEU A 66 6.57 -3.04 -0.77
CA LEU A 66 7.02 -1.65 -0.63
C LEU A 66 8.55 -1.61 -0.43
N PRO A 67 9.25 -0.60 -0.98
CA PRO A 67 10.64 -0.37 -0.65
C PRO A 67 10.75 -0.06 0.85
N TRP A 68 11.86 -0.46 1.46
CA TRP A 68 12.12 -0.24 2.88
C TRP A 68 11.95 1.24 3.20
N GLN A 69 10.85 1.57 3.88
CA GLN A 69 10.56 2.92 4.32
C GLN A 69 11.13 3.04 5.74
N ASP A 70 12.12 3.91 5.91
CA ASP A 70 12.58 4.27 7.24
C ASP A 70 11.42 4.90 8.01
N THR A 71 10.79 4.13 8.88
CA THR A 71 9.64 4.59 9.66
C THR A 71 9.99 5.74 10.63
N SER A 72 11.28 6.05 10.80
CA SER A 72 11.75 7.18 11.60
C SER A 72 11.43 8.55 11.00
N VAL A 73 11.25 8.64 9.67
CA VAL A 73 10.93 9.91 9.00
C VAL A 73 9.45 10.30 9.09
N PHE A 74 8.57 9.38 9.47
CA PHE A 74 7.15 9.67 9.65
C PHE A 74 6.87 10.13 11.08
N LYS A 75 6.10 11.22 11.20
CA LYS A 75 5.67 11.76 12.50
C LYS A 75 4.82 10.72 13.23
N LYS A 76 5.37 10.16 14.31
CA LYS A 76 4.61 9.24 15.19
C LYS A 76 3.48 10.00 15.87
N ALA A 77 2.28 9.39 15.90
CA ALA A 77 1.17 9.92 16.68
C ALA A 77 1.57 10.01 18.15
N LYS A 78 1.16 11.10 18.82
CA LYS A 78 1.38 11.27 20.26
C LYS A 78 0.59 10.17 20.96
N ARG A 79 1.26 9.29 21.70
CA ARG A 79 0.58 8.32 22.56
C ARG A 79 -0.23 9.10 23.58
N GLU A 80 -1.51 8.78 23.69
CA GLU A 80 -2.31 9.29 24.80
C GLU A 80 -1.73 8.73 26.10
N PRO A 81 -1.55 9.58 27.13
CA PRO A 81 -1.19 9.08 28.44
C PRO A 81 -2.35 8.24 28.95
N THR A 82 -2.13 6.93 29.11
CA THR A 82 -3.00 6.08 29.91
C THR A 82 -2.78 6.46 31.37
N GLU A 83 -3.34 7.58 31.80
CA GLU A 83 -3.58 7.78 33.23
C GLU A 83 -4.65 6.76 33.64
N THR A 84 -4.33 6.00 34.67
CA THR A 84 -5.16 4.98 35.30
C THR A 84 -6.61 5.45 35.36
N GLN A 85 -7.52 4.70 34.71
CA GLN A 85 -8.95 4.94 34.79
C GLN A 85 -9.38 4.91 36.26
N SER A 86 -9.63 6.09 36.84
CA SER A 86 -10.22 6.18 38.17
C SER A 86 -11.60 5.53 38.16
N LYS A 87 -11.87 4.74 39.20
CA LYS A 87 -13.07 3.94 39.35
C LYS A 87 -14.31 4.83 39.25
N LEU A 88 -15.29 4.39 38.46
CA LEU A 88 -16.58 5.05 38.31
C LEU A 88 -17.34 4.93 39.63
N ASP A 89 -17.58 6.04 40.33
CA ASP A 89 -18.49 6.07 41.47
C ASP A 89 -19.93 6.06 40.94
N LEU A 90 -20.66 5.00 41.28
CA LEU A 90 -22.09 4.77 41.02
C LEU A 90 -22.90 5.14 42.25
#